data_AF-A0A094HX80-F1
#
_entry.id   AF-A0A094HX80-F1
#
_cell.length_a   1.000
_cell.length_b   1.000
_cell.length_c   1.000
_cell.angle_alpha   90.00
_cell.angle_beta   90.00
_cell.angle_gamma   90.00
#
_symmetry.space_group_name_H-M   'P 1'
#
loop_
_entity.id
_entity.type
_entity.pdbx_description
1 polymer ?
#
loop_
_entity_poly.entity_id
_entity_poly.type
_entity_poly.pdbx_seq_one_letter_code
_entity_poly.pdbx_strand_id
1 'polypeptide(L)'
;MAETGRQSTPYAGLAFHASNARRTSSGSTLDVADLPTENIRELTLYDETGTTVVWDHCYQELGSSADFLDIGNFADQGNSNERPSESSTGFLFPLDVGAQPLLAPSTSGSYEDGQSLKYLIPVAWLSTLTSPLKNLSPAFSTQNIALSPSFTQTITELQALQYYRTHFPTLAVTKNVLWSTHMVILRHGSQNPMVMHLLLAASLMNLGASQYYDANICSAAQKHSKVGVHMLIDSMNSTAEPDHIDILAACFFLYKYMAEQKIINLHAMTELSRAICDYIKRHDLDKLCARSLASSISSIEVTACLRRDKQECLARLLVWIFYEDVAAGVRGSGGFLASHLLAEPEQTREIYQHSTTILESAWGGEYPEHEILDDVENVPILQFLYEVMTIYTEVNEACRSSLLPSDANRIEAKILKLKERSRFLIRLTTITTQPRSRLMINADYMVSYFHALRIYKFRCFHNDGLIATAPPEIQPSLGAILQIAQRSFSAKQQDQMVERFQWPLFIAGIETSDGIHKEWIRSKLKKARLSRALKRILEIQDNTGRRASMPLVRRIMCGDEPNAGEHQLLPSVEVDGSMCPGELVGG
;
A
#
# COMPACT_ATOMS: atom_id res chain seq x y z
N MET A 1 -64.42 -25.50 32.09
CA MET A 1 -65.06 -24.92 33.29
C MET A 1 -63.98 -24.31 34.16
N ALA A 2 -64.26 -23.13 34.70
CA ALA A 2 -63.51 -22.32 35.68
C ALA A 2 -62.31 -21.50 35.18
N GLU A 3 -62.62 -20.22 34.94
CA GLU A 3 -61.74 -19.04 34.94
C GLU A 3 -61.31 -18.64 36.37
N THR A 4 -60.42 -17.63 36.41
CA THR A 4 -60.20 -16.52 37.38
C THR A 4 -58.78 -16.52 37.97
N GLY A 5 -58.01 -15.42 38.06
CA GLY A 5 -58.22 -14.03 37.67
C GLY A 5 -57.03 -13.15 38.11
N ARG A 6 -56.41 -12.48 37.14
CA ARG A 6 -55.91 -11.08 37.08
C ARG A 6 -55.60 -10.27 38.37
N GLN A 7 -54.47 -9.57 38.33
CA GLN A 7 -54.27 -8.09 38.48
C GLN A 7 -52.75 -7.81 38.38
N SER A 8 -52.17 -6.73 37.85
CA SER A 8 -52.57 -5.61 36.97
C SER A 8 -51.27 -4.84 36.60
N THR A 9 -51.20 -4.40 35.35
CA THR A 9 -50.30 -3.47 34.60
C THR A 9 -50.02 -2.10 35.29
N PRO A 10 -49.13 -1.18 34.82
CA PRO A 10 -48.79 -0.91 33.39
C PRO A 10 -47.38 -0.38 33.03
N TYR A 11 -46.97 -0.50 31.76
CA TYR A 11 -46.20 0.55 31.07
C TYR A 11 -46.53 0.56 29.56
N ALA A 12 -46.55 1.78 29.02
CA ALA A 12 -47.22 2.20 27.80
C ALA A 12 -46.63 1.64 26.49
N GLY A 13 -47.51 1.47 25.50
CA GLY A 13 -47.22 0.89 24.20
C GLY A 13 -46.64 1.87 23.17
N LEU A 14 -45.83 1.31 22.27
CA LEU A 14 -45.51 1.86 20.96
C LEU A 14 -46.42 1.16 19.93
N ALA A 15 -47.22 1.95 19.20
CA ALA A 15 -48.08 1.48 18.14
C ALA A 15 -47.29 1.34 16.83
N PHE A 16 -47.35 0.17 16.20
CA PHE A 16 -46.88 -0.06 14.84
C PHE A 16 -48.06 0.02 13.86
N HIS A 17 -48.04 1.01 12.97
CA HIS A 17 -48.94 1.04 11.81
C HIS A 17 -48.27 0.32 10.63
N ALA A 18 -48.77 -0.86 10.29
CA ALA A 18 -48.45 -1.57 9.05
C ALA A 18 -49.66 -1.47 8.11
N SER A 19 -49.49 -0.83 6.96
CA SER A 19 -50.47 -0.84 5.87
C SER A 19 -49.88 -1.60 4.69
N ASN A 20 -50.38 -2.82 4.48
CA ASN A 20 -50.16 -3.61 3.26
C ASN A 20 -51.43 -3.56 2.40
N ALA A 21 -51.29 -3.32 1.08
CA ALA A 21 -52.20 -3.87 0.07
C ALA A 21 -51.67 -3.71 -1.36
N ARG A 22 -51.28 -4.82 -2.00
CA ARG A 22 -52.00 -5.33 -3.18
C ARG A 22 -51.70 -6.80 -3.44
N ARG A 23 -52.79 -7.57 -3.55
CA ARG A 23 -52.91 -8.98 -3.89
C ARG A 23 -52.53 -9.23 -5.36
N THR A 24 -51.92 -10.38 -5.63
CA THR A 24 -52.44 -11.33 -6.62
C THR A 24 -52.11 -12.76 -6.19
N SER A 25 -53.11 -13.61 -6.36
CA SER A 25 -53.24 -15.01 -5.97
C SER A 25 -52.75 -15.98 -7.04
N SER A 26 -52.11 -17.08 -6.65
CA SER A 26 -52.45 -18.46 -7.05
C SER A 26 -51.40 -19.42 -6.49
N GLY A 27 -51.86 -20.46 -5.79
CA GLY A 27 -51.00 -21.37 -5.06
C GLY A 27 -50.44 -22.53 -5.88
N SER A 28 -49.33 -23.07 -5.39
CA SER A 28 -49.03 -24.50 -5.35
C SER A 28 -47.88 -24.73 -4.36
N THR A 29 -48.04 -25.78 -3.57
CA THR A 29 -47.12 -26.33 -2.56
C THR A 29 -45.85 -26.87 -3.19
N LEU A 30 -44.67 -26.56 -2.62
CA LEU A 30 -43.43 -27.34 -2.74
C LEU A 30 -42.44 -26.97 -1.62
N ASP A 31 -41.58 -27.95 -1.32
CA ASP A 31 -40.90 -28.27 -0.06
C ASP A 31 -40.01 -27.22 0.62
N VAL A 32 -39.93 -27.36 1.96
CA VAL A 32 -39.04 -26.61 2.86
C VAL A 32 -37.63 -27.21 2.82
N ALA A 33 -36.84 -26.75 1.86
CA ALA A 33 -35.39 -26.64 1.94
C ALA A 33 -34.97 -25.63 0.86
N ASP A 34 -34.09 -24.68 1.23
CA ASP A 34 -33.56 -23.60 0.39
C ASP A 34 -34.42 -22.33 0.25
N LEU A 35 -34.23 -21.39 1.19
CA LEU A 35 -34.31 -19.95 0.92
C LEU A 35 -33.20 -19.19 1.71
N PRO A 36 -32.59 -18.14 1.11
CA PRO A 36 -31.33 -17.55 1.53
C PRO A 36 -31.47 -16.49 2.62
N THR A 37 -30.47 -16.41 3.49
CA THR A 37 -30.33 -15.35 4.52
C THR A 37 -29.72 -14.09 3.89
N GLU A 38 -30.48 -13.38 3.06
CA GLU A 38 -30.23 -11.97 2.74
C GLU A 38 -31.34 -11.13 3.40
N ASN A 39 -30.98 -10.40 4.46
CA ASN A 39 -31.56 -9.10 4.84
C ASN A 39 -31.01 -8.71 6.22
N ILE A 40 -29.90 -7.98 6.26
CA ILE A 40 -29.63 -7.04 7.36
C ILE A 40 -29.39 -5.69 6.70
N ARG A 41 -30.42 -4.84 6.77
CA ARG A 41 -30.39 -3.44 6.40
C ARG A 41 -29.57 -2.65 7.42
N GLU A 42 -28.95 -1.58 6.93
CA GLU A 42 -28.27 -0.52 7.67
C GLU A 42 -29.00 -0.13 8.95
N LEU A 43 -28.29 -0.16 10.07
CA LEU A 43 -28.69 0.46 11.32
C LEU A 43 -28.03 1.84 11.38
N THR A 44 -28.78 2.87 11.01
CA THR A 44 -28.44 4.26 11.30
C THR A 44 -28.99 4.58 12.69
N LEU A 45 -28.11 4.76 13.68
CA LEU A 45 -28.49 5.24 15.00
C LEU A 45 -28.58 6.77 14.97
N TYR A 46 -29.75 7.30 15.32
CA TYR A 46 -29.98 8.73 15.54
C TYR A 46 -29.96 9.00 17.05
N ASP A 47 -29.29 10.08 17.43
CA ASP A 47 -29.45 10.75 18.73
C ASP A 47 -30.85 11.41 18.79
N GLU A 48 -31.44 11.50 19.99
CA GLU A 48 -32.73 12.12 20.30
C GLU A 48 -32.87 13.61 19.89
N THR A 49 -31.83 14.26 19.35
CA THR A 49 -31.94 15.61 18.73
C THR A 49 -31.82 15.62 17.20
N GLY A 50 -31.81 14.47 16.52
CA GLY A 50 -31.93 14.40 15.05
C GLY A 50 -30.76 15.03 14.27
N THR A 51 -29.57 15.09 14.87
CA THR A 51 -28.35 15.61 14.21
C THR A 51 -27.40 14.45 13.88
N THR A 52 -26.89 14.38 12.65
CA THR A 52 -25.84 13.45 12.25
C THR A 52 -24.55 13.74 13.00
N VAL A 53 -24.05 12.79 13.79
CA VAL A 53 -22.75 12.91 14.46
C VAL A 53 -21.64 12.79 13.41
N VAL A 54 -21.13 13.93 12.96
CA VAL A 54 -19.89 14.02 12.18
C VAL A 54 -18.73 13.94 13.17
N TRP A 55 -17.99 12.83 13.17
CA TRP A 55 -16.75 12.67 13.94
C TRP A 55 -15.58 13.38 13.22
N ASP A 56 -15.63 14.70 13.06
CA ASP A 56 -14.53 15.50 12.45
C ASP A 56 -13.85 16.50 13.41
N HIS A 57 -14.18 16.51 14.71
CA HIS A 57 -13.54 17.42 15.66
C HIS A 57 -12.80 16.71 16.78
N CYS A 58 -11.63 16.15 16.45
CA CYS A 58 -10.48 16.09 17.35
C CYS A 58 -9.21 15.90 16.50
N TYR A 59 -8.09 16.53 16.86
CA TYR A 59 -6.83 16.67 16.11
C TYR A 59 -6.66 17.95 15.27
N GLN A 60 -6.91 19.11 15.88
CA GLN A 60 -6.23 20.36 15.50
C GLN A 60 -4.87 20.56 16.21
N GLU A 61 -4.43 19.63 17.08
CA GLU A 61 -3.13 19.74 17.78
C GLU A 61 -2.05 18.76 17.32
N LEU A 62 -2.28 17.99 16.25
CA LEU A 62 -1.26 17.10 15.64
C LEU A 62 -1.02 17.40 14.14
N GLY A 63 -1.45 18.59 13.70
CA GLY A 63 -1.09 19.17 12.40
C GLY A 63 -0.10 20.31 12.61
N SER A 64 1.01 20.27 11.88
CA SER A 64 2.12 21.24 11.90
C SER A 64 3.04 21.22 13.12
N SER A 65 3.95 20.24 13.17
CA SER A 65 5.32 20.60 13.52
C SER A 65 6.17 20.44 12.27
N ALA A 66 6.83 21.53 11.89
CA ALA A 66 7.82 21.58 10.82
C ALA A 66 9.07 20.73 11.12
N ASP A 67 9.14 20.07 12.29
CA ASP A 67 10.24 19.20 12.71
C ASP A 67 10.03 17.71 12.32
N PHE A 68 9.01 17.41 11.53
CA PHE A 68 8.70 16.03 11.15
C PHE A 68 9.55 15.57 9.95
N LEU A 69 10.61 14.83 10.30
CA LEU A 69 11.62 14.23 9.41
C LEU A 69 12.52 15.28 8.74
N ASP A 70 13.54 15.74 9.49
CA ASP A 70 14.71 16.45 8.92
C ASP A 70 15.58 15.45 8.13
N ILE A 71 14.98 14.95 7.04
CA ILE A 71 15.59 14.08 6.04
C ILE A 71 16.54 14.89 5.13
N GLY A 72 16.54 16.24 5.25
CA GLY A 72 17.36 17.16 4.46
C GLY A 72 18.88 16.96 4.62
N ASN A 73 19.34 16.23 5.63
CA ASN A 73 20.76 15.93 5.85
C ASN A 73 21.31 14.76 5.02
N PHE A 74 20.57 14.24 4.03
CA PHE A 74 21.10 13.18 3.15
C PHE A 74 22.21 13.63 2.20
N ALA A 75 22.42 14.94 1.98
CA ALA A 75 23.28 15.44 0.91
C ALA A 75 24.39 16.43 1.31
N ASP A 76 24.49 16.89 2.55
CA ASP A 76 25.30 18.07 2.88
C ASP A 76 26.53 17.80 3.76
N GLN A 77 27.27 16.71 3.51
CA GLN A 77 28.68 16.59 3.91
C GLN A 77 29.47 15.81 2.86
N GLY A 78 29.80 16.48 1.75
CA GLY A 78 30.50 15.82 0.65
C GLY A 78 31.20 16.75 -0.34
N ASN A 79 31.67 17.94 0.07
CA ASN A 79 32.84 18.60 -0.53
C ASN A 79 33.08 20.00 0.08
N SER A 80 34.20 20.18 0.78
CA SER A 80 35.06 21.36 0.62
C SER A 80 36.38 21.12 1.35
N ASN A 81 37.47 21.18 0.57
CA ASN A 81 38.81 21.44 1.08
C ASN A 81 38.79 22.75 1.88
N GLU A 82 39.32 22.77 3.11
CA GLU A 82 40.35 23.71 3.56
C GLU A 82 40.84 23.40 5.00
N ARG A 83 42.11 23.72 5.24
CA ARG A 83 42.91 23.44 6.45
C ARG A 83 42.63 24.44 7.60
N PRO A 84 43.13 24.18 8.83
CA PRO A 84 42.59 24.74 10.06
C PRO A 84 43.28 26.04 10.53
N SER A 85 42.52 26.89 11.22
CA SER A 85 43.01 27.93 12.14
C SER A 85 41.85 28.32 13.08
N GLU A 86 41.86 27.86 14.33
CA GLU A 86 42.31 28.59 15.53
C GLU A 86 41.48 29.79 15.99
N SER A 87 41.09 29.71 17.27
CA SER A 87 40.65 30.79 18.18
C SER A 87 39.21 31.30 17.94
N SER A 88 38.40 31.70 18.93
CA SER A 88 38.56 31.83 20.39
C SER A 88 37.18 32.13 21.00
N THR A 89 37.08 32.01 22.33
CA THR A 89 36.11 32.66 23.26
C THR A 89 34.63 32.33 23.10
N GLY A 90 33.93 31.72 24.07
CA GLY A 90 33.70 32.15 25.46
C GLY A 90 32.20 32.48 25.59
N PHE A 91 31.38 31.91 26.47
CA PHE A 91 31.20 32.21 27.90
C PHE A 91 30.09 31.25 28.41
N LEU A 92 30.34 30.41 29.42
CA LEU A 92 30.03 30.54 30.86
C LEU A 92 28.61 30.10 31.33
N PHE A 93 28.63 28.96 32.05
CA PHE A 93 27.77 28.34 33.11
C PHE A 93 27.03 29.30 34.08
N PRO A 94 26.11 28.86 35.01
CA PRO A 94 26.12 27.63 35.85
C PRO A 94 24.75 26.92 36.08
N LEU A 95 24.63 25.62 36.42
CA LEU A 95 25.04 24.81 37.61
C LEU A 95 24.25 25.13 38.91
N ASP A 96 23.37 24.21 39.33
CA ASP A 96 23.08 23.78 40.72
C ASP A 96 22.11 22.56 40.66
N VAL A 97 22.41 21.32 41.05
CA VAL A 97 22.81 20.66 42.32
C VAL A 97 21.65 20.39 43.30
N GLY A 98 21.48 19.11 43.66
CA GLY A 98 20.75 18.65 44.87
C GLY A 98 19.96 17.35 44.65
N ALA A 99 20.59 16.17 44.72
CA ALA A 99 20.76 15.33 45.92
C ALA A 99 19.61 14.32 46.20
N GLN A 100 19.90 13.04 45.93
CA GLN A 100 19.35 11.83 46.59
C GLN A 100 19.77 11.80 48.09
N PRO A 101 19.15 11.03 49.03
CA PRO A 101 18.99 9.56 48.92
C PRO A 101 17.83 8.84 49.69
N LEU A 102 17.59 7.58 49.26
CA LEU A 102 17.27 6.32 49.99
C LEU A 102 16.30 6.30 51.20
N LEU A 103 15.28 5.43 51.13
CA LEU A 103 15.00 4.33 52.09
C LEU A 103 13.71 3.55 51.71
N ALA A 104 13.81 2.22 51.68
CA ALA A 104 12.68 1.29 51.80
C ALA A 104 12.40 1.01 53.30
N PRO A 105 11.23 0.47 53.70
CA PRO A 105 11.08 -0.99 53.67
C PRO A 105 9.65 -1.51 53.35
N SER A 106 9.64 -2.82 53.12
CA SER A 106 8.57 -3.79 52.87
C SER A 106 7.37 -3.82 53.84
N THR A 107 6.18 -4.14 53.30
CA THR A 107 5.21 -5.07 53.94
C THR A 107 4.32 -5.76 52.90
N SER A 108 4.13 -7.06 53.12
CA SER A 108 3.23 -8.01 52.47
C SER A 108 1.75 -7.74 52.71
N GLY A 109 0.89 -8.03 51.72
CA GLY A 109 -0.56 -8.11 51.89
C GLY A 109 -1.26 -8.70 50.66
N SER A 110 -1.82 -9.89 50.84
CA SER A 110 -2.57 -10.71 49.89
C SER A 110 -4.06 -10.32 49.77
N TYR A 111 -4.66 -10.73 48.64
CA TYR A 111 -6.08 -11.05 48.36
C TYR A 111 -6.85 -10.21 47.32
N GLU A 112 -7.59 -11.00 46.54
CA GLU A 112 -8.40 -10.79 45.34
C GLU A 112 -9.65 -9.91 45.57
N ASP A 113 -10.04 -9.16 44.53
CA ASP A 113 -11.37 -9.18 43.85
C ASP A 113 -11.27 -8.16 42.69
N GLY A 114 -11.62 -8.39 41.43
CA GLY A 114 -12.74 -9.17 40.95
C GLY A 114 -13.88 -8.26 40.54
N GLN A 115 -13.70 -7.39 39.52
CA GLN A 115 -14.85 -6.94 38.72
C GLN A 115 -14.48 -6.44 37.32
N SER A 116 -15.17 -7.06 36.36
CA SER A 116 -14.91 -7.07 34.93
C SER A 116 -15.76 -6.00 34.24
N LEU A 117 -15.12 -5.01 33.61
CA LEU A 117 -15.75 -4.17 32.59
C LEU A 117 -15.81 -4.96 31.28
N LYS A 118 -16.87 -5.75 31.12
CA LYS A 118 -17.31 -6.28 29.83
C LYS A 118 -18.19 -5.24 29.13
N TYR A 119 -18.21 -5.31 27.79
CA TYR A 119 -19.00 -4.54 26.81
C TYR A 119 -18.33 -3.20 26.39
N LEU A 120 -18.00 -2.89 25.13
CA LEU A 120 -18.32 -3.46 23.81
C LEU A 120 -17.14 -3.27 22.83
N ILE A 121 -16.71 -4.36 22.17
CA ILE A 121 -15.99 -4.34 20.88
C ILE A 121 -16.65 -5.43 20.02
N PRO A 122 -16.97 -5.21 18.72
CA PRO A 122 -17.56 -6.25 17.88
C PRO A 122 -16.62 -7.46 17.74
N VAL A 123 -17.04 -8.59 18.30
CA VAL A 123 -16.29 -9.84 18.52
C VAL A 123 -16.05 -10.67 17.24
N ALA A 124 -16.39 -10.17 16.06
CA ALA A 124 -16.40 -10.98 14.83
C ALA A 124 -15.01 -11.27 14.22
N TRP A 125 -13.98 -10.46 14.53
CA TRP A 125 -12.62 -10.61 13.94
C TRP A 125 -11.60 -11.31 14.85
N LEU A 126 -11.85 -11.35 16.17
CA LEU A 126 -10.95 -12.02 17.12
C LEU A 126 -11.14 -13.55 17.12
N SER A 127 -12.33 -14.05 16.77
CA SER A 127 -12.62 -15.49 16.70
C SER A 127 -11.85 -16.20 15.59
N THR A 128 -11.48 -15.49 14.52
CA THR A 128 -10.59 -15.97 13.45
C THR A 128 -9.11 -15.99 13.84
N LEU A 129 -8.72 -15.35 14.95
CA LEU A 129 -7.34 -15.28 15.42
C LEU A 129 -7.00 -16.29 16.54
N THR A 130 -8.00 -16.96 17.14
CA THR A 130 -7.80 -17.80 18.34
C THR A 130 -7.93 -19.32 18.14
N SER A 131 -8.06 -19.86 16.93
CA SER A 131 -7.88 -21.31 16.67
C SER A 131 -7.60 -21.60 15.19
N PRO A 132 -6.65 -22.50 14.86
CA PRO A 132 -6.37 -23.74 15.59
C PRO A 132 -5.00 -23.75 16.29
N LEU A 133 -4.96 -23.37 17.57
CA LEU A 133 -3.80 -23.59 18.44
C LEU A 133 -3.75 -25.01 19.03
N LYS A 134 -4.59 -25.96 18.57
CA LYS A 134 -4.71 -27.28 19.20
C LYS A 134 -4.35 -28.51 18.37
N ASN A 135 -3.98 -28.39 17.09
CA ASN A 135 -3.57 -29.53 16.27
C ASN A 135 -2.29 -29.25 15.46
N LEU A 136 -1.22 -28.79 16.11
CA LEU A 136 0.11 -28.81 15.52
C LEU A 136 0.86 -30.05 16.02
N SER A 137 1.06 -31.02 15.12
CA SER A 137 2.09 -32.05 15.30
C SER A 137 3.45 -31.38 15.47
N PRO A 138 4.38 -31.98 16.26
CA PRO A 138 5.68 -31.40 16.54
C PRO A 138 6.63 -31.70 15.37
N ALA A 139 6.57 -30.89 14.31
CA ALA A 139 7.62 -30.82 13.31
C ALA A 139 7.65 -29.40 12.73
N PHE A 140 8.85 -28.83 12.63
CA PHE A 140 9.22 -27.48 12.13
C PHE A 140 9.26 -26.34 13.16
N SER A 141 10.47 -26.18 13.73
CA SER A 141 10.92 -25.08 14.58
C SER A 141 11.20 -23.79 13.77
N THR A 142 10.20 -23.25 13.07
CA THR A 142 10.26 -21.89 12.49
C THR A 142 9.56 -20.84 13.36
N GLN A 143 8.93 -21.26 14.46
CA GLN A 143 8.23 -20.35 15.38
C GLN A 143 9.18 -19.56 16.33
N ASN A 144 10.41 -20.04 16.52
CA ASN A 144 11.40 -19.42 17.40
C ASN A 144 12.45 -18.61 16.62
N ILE A 145 12.01 -17.61 15.86
CA ILE A 145 12.95 -16.56 15.43
C ILE A 145 13.32 -15.79 16.69
N ALA A 146 14.51 -16.05 17.23
CA ALA A 146 15.07 -15.27 18.32
C ALA A 146 15.14 -13.81 17.86
N LEU A 147 14.64 -12.89 18.68
CA LEU A 147 14.79 -11.45 18.44
C LEU A 147 16.00 -10.94 19.20
N SER A 148 16.54 -9.80 18.77
CA SER A 148 17.65 -9.15 19.46
C SER A 148 17.32 -8.88 20.95
N PRO A 149 18.24 -9.15 21.90
CA PRO A 149 18.01 -8.90 23.33
C PRO A 149 17.78 -7.42 23.69
N SER A 150 18.22 -6.51 22.83
CA SER A 150 17.97 -5.07 22.98
C SER A 150 16.51 -4.68 22.68
N PHE A 151 15.72 -5.62 22.14
CA PHE A 151 14.35 -5.39 21.74
C PHE A 151 13.37 -5.79 22.85
N THR A 152 12.84 -4.80 23.57
CA THR A 152 11.79 -5.04 24.58
C THR A 152 10.44 -5.24 23.88
N GLN A 153 9.82 -6.40 24.06
CA GLN A 153 8.52 -6.72 23.45
C GLN A 153 7.39 -6.38 24.41
N THR A 154 6.58 -5.36 24.10
CA THR A 154 5.26 -5.18 24.73
C THR A 154 4.20 -5.96 23.95
N ILE A 155 2.96 -5.95 24.45
CA ILE A 155 1.83 -6.61 23.79
C ILE A 155 1.62 -6.06 22.36
N THR A 156 1.88 -4.77 22.16
CA THR A 156 1.74 -4.10 20.85
C THR A 156 2.76 -4.62 19.83
N GLU A 157 4.03 -4.76 20.21
CA GLU A 157 5.06 -5.31 19.30
C GLU A 157 4.82 -6.79 19.00
N LEU A 158 4.34 -7.57 19.98
CA LEU A 158 3.93 -8.96 19.77
C LEU A 158 2.78 -9.08 18.76
N GLN A 159 1.75 -8.23 18.89
CA GLN A 159 0.64 -8.18 17.93
C GLN A 159 1.14 -7.79 16.53
N ALA A 160 1.99 -6.79 16.41
CA ALA A 160 2.54 -6.35 15.13
C ALA A 160 3.38 -7.44 14.45
N LEU A 161 4.22 -8.15 15.22
CA LEU A 161 5.02 -9.25 14.71
C LEU A 161 4.14 -10.43 14.26
N GLN A 162 3.10 -10.75 15.03
CA GLN A 162 2.14 -11.78 14.65
C GLN A 162 1.38 -11.40 13.37
N TYR A 163 0.95 -10.13 13.27
CA TYR A 163 0.32 -9.58 12.07
C TYR A 163 1.25 -9.68 10.86
N TYR A 164 2.53 -9.35 11.03
CA TYR A 164 3.55 -9.49 9.99
C TYR A 164 3.76 -10.95 9.55
N ARG A 165 3.75 -11.89 10.49
CA ARG A 165 3.96 -13.33 10.20
C ARG A 165 2.77 -14.00 9.51
N THR A 166 1.59 -13.37 9.52
CA THR A 166 0.35 -14.04 9.10
C THR A 166 -0.43 -13.29 8.02
N HIS A 167 -0.61 -11.98 8.16
CA HIS A 167 -1.53 -11.21 7.31
C HIS A 167 -0.82 -10.22 6.39
N PHE A 168 0.12 -9.42 6.91
CA PHE A 168 0.80 -8.37 6.14
C PHE A 168 1.36 -8.85 4.78
N PRO A 169 2.05 -10.00 4.67
CA PRO A 169 2.61 -10.47 3.40
C PRO A 169 1.52 -10.79 2.39
N THR A 170 0.36 -11.27 2.86
CA THR A 170 -0.76 -11.65 1.99
C THR A 170 -1.34 -10.44 1.26
N LEU A 171 -1.13 -9.22 1.76
CA LEU A 171 -1.59 -8.00 1.07
C LEU A 171 -0.76 -7.70 -0.18
N ALA A 172 0.50 -8.14 -0.21
CA ALA A 172 1.44 -7.84 -1.30
C ALA A 172 1.71 -9.04 -2.22
N VAL A 173 1.70 -10.26 -1.67
CA VAL A 173 2.02 -11.49 -2.41
C VAL A 173 0.96 -12.57 -2.22
N THR A 174 0.91 -13.50 -3.16
CA THR A 174 0.05 -14.70 -3.13
C THR A 174 0.82 -15.97 -2.77
N LYS A 175 2.15 -15.87 -2.57
CA LYS A 175 2.99 -16.99 -2.15
C LYS A 175 2.56 -17.44 -0.75
N ASN A 176 2.73 -18.72 -0.45
CA ASN A 176 2.65 -19.21 0.91
C ASN A 176 3.54 -18.35 1.83
N VAL A 177 2.95 -17.80 2.89
CA VAL A 177 3.64 -16.83 3.76
C VAL A 177 4.90 -17.43 4.34
N LEU A 178 4.85 -18.68 4.80
CA LEU A 178 5.97 -19.39 5.40
C LEU A 178 7.21 -19.39 4.50
N TRP A 179 6.98 -19.59 3.20
CA TRP A 179 8.02 -19.74 2.18
C TRP A 179 8.30 -18.45 1.41
N SER A 180 7.73 -17.33 1.85
CA SER A 180 7.82 -16.05 1.14
C SER A 180 9.09 -15.28 1.45
N THR A 181 9.44 -14.33 0.56
CA THR A 181 10.53 -13.37 0.79
C THR A 181 10.34 -12.55 2.08
N HIS A 182 9.10 -12.30 2.53
CA HIS A 182 8.85 -11.62 3.80
C HIS A 182 9.43 -12.41 4.98
N MET A 183 9.32 -13.74 4.96
CA MET A 183 9.90 -14.59 6.01
C MET A 183 11.42 -14.71 5.89
N VAL A 184 11.97 -14.68 4.68
CA VAL A 184 13.43 -14.59 4.46
C VAL A 184 13.99 -13.30 5.08
N ILE A 185 13.36 -12.16 4.79
CA ILE A 185 13.77 -10.85 5.34
C ILE A 185 13.61 -10.84 6.87
N LEU A 186 12.53 -11.40 7.42
CA LEU A 186 12.36 -11.48 8.86
C LEU A 186 13.43 -12.34 9.53
N ARG A 187 13.78 -13.50 8.95
CA ARG A 187 14.83 -14.36 9.47
C ARG A 187 16.17 -13.62 9.50
N HIS A 188 16.49 -12.89 8.42
CA HIS A 188 17.70 -12.10 8.32
C HIS A 188 17.73 -10.92 9.30
N GLY A 189 16.71 -10.06 9.25
CA GLY A 189 16.67 -8.80 10.00
C GLY A 189 16.27 -8.92 11.47
N SER A 190 15.86 -10.11 11.94
CA SER A 190 15.38 -10.32 13.33
C SER A 190 16.38 -9.92 14.43
N GLN A 191 17.67 -9.96 14.11
CA GLN A 191 18.75 -9.58 15.01
C GLN A 191 19.16 -8.11 14.87
N ASN A 192 18.76 -7.45 13.79
CA ASN A 192 19.09 -6.05 13.54
C ASN A 192 17.96 -5.13 14.09
N PRO A 193 18.23 -4.30 15.12
CA PRO A 193 17.19 -3.46 15.71
C PRO A 193 16.62 -2.44 14.73
N MET A 194 17.42 -1.89 13.81
CA MET A 194 16.95 -0.93 12.79
C MET A 194 15.85 -1.56 11.92
N VAL A 195 16.11 -2.77 11.40
CA VAL A 195 15.16 -3.50 10.55
C VAL A 195 13.90 -3.83 11.35
N MET A 196 14.04 -4.30 12.59
CA MET A 196 12.91 -4.63 13.45
C MET A 196 12.04 -3.42 13.78
N HIS A 197 12.64 -2.27 14.10
CA HIS A 197 11.90 -1.03 14.34
C HIS A 197 11.08 -0.63 13.10
N LEU A 198 11.67 -0.64 11.90
CA LEU A 198 10.96 -0.23 10.68
C LEU A 198 9.91 -1.27 10.24
N LEU A 199 10.18 -2.56 10.39
CA LEU A 199 9.21 -3.64 10.14
C LEU A 199 7.97 -3.46 11.01
N LEU A 200 8.16 -3.19 12.31
CA LEU A 200 7.05 -2.99 13.24
C LEU A 200 6.32 -1.69 12.96
N ALA A 201 7.02 -0.61 12.63
CA ALA A 201 6.40 0.63 12.19
C ALA A 201 5.47 0.41 10.99
N ALA A 202 5.96 -0.28 9.96
CA ALA A 202 5.15 -0.61 8.78
C ALA A 202 3.94 -1.50 9.12
N SER A 203 4.15 -2.52 9.96
CA SER A 203 3.11 -3.46 10.36
C SER A 203 2.02 -2.78 11.21
N LEU A 204 2.42 -1.98 12.19
CA LEU A 204 1.51 -1.22 13.05
C LEU A 204 0.76 -0.15 12.26
N MET A 205 1.43 0.59 11.37
CA MET A 205 0.75 1.61 10.57
C MET A 205 -0.31 0.98 9.66
N ASN A 206 0.01 -0.15 9.02
CA ASN A 206 -0.96 -0.87 8.20
C ASN A 206 -2.12 -1.45 9.02
N LEU A 207 -1.84 -2.03 10.18
CA LEU A 207 -2.88 -2.49 11.11
C LEU A 207 -3.77 -1.34 11.59
N GLY A 208 -3.17 -0.22 12.00
CA GLY A 208 -3.87 0.98 12.44
C GLY A 208 -4.75 1.56 11.34
N ALA A 209 -4.25 1.64 10.10
CA ALA A 209 -5.02 2.09 8.95
C ALA A 209 -6.25 1.20 8.68
N SER A 210 -6.15 -0.11 8.85
CA SER A 210 -7.29 -1.04 8.75
C SER A 210 -8.33 -0.84 9.86
N GLN A 211 -7.93 -0.24 10.98
CA GLN A 211 -8.75 0.10 12.15
C GLN A 211 -9.04 1.61 12.22
N TYR A 212 -9.25 2.25 11.07
CA TYR A 212 -9.59 3.67 10.97
C TYR A 212 -8.58 4.63 11.59
N TYR A 213 -7.28 4.28 11.49
CA TYR A 213 -6.17 5.02 12.10
C TYR A 213 -6.30 5.13 13.62
N ASP A 214 -6.42 3.98 14.30
CA ASP A 214 -6.38 3.91 15.77
C ASP A 214 -5.17 4.68 16.33
N ALA A 215 -5.45 5.64 17.21
CA ALA A 215 -4.45 6.59 17.68
C ALA A 215 -3.30 5.93 18.45
N ASN A 216 -3.58 4.90 19.23
CA ASN A 216 -2.58 4.21 20.03
C ASN A 216 -1.64 3.39 19.14
N ILE A 217 -2.21 2.62 18.19
CA ILE A 217 -1.44 1.83 17.22
C ILE A 217 -0.60 2.74 16.32
N CYS A 218 -1.18 3.83 15.80
CA CYS A 218 -0.46 4.79 14.96
C CYS A 218 0.65 5.52 15.72
N SER A 219 0.44 5.88 16.99
CA SER A 219 1.47 6.47 17.84
C SER A 219 2.64 5.51 18.09
N ALA A 220 2.34 4.23 18.37
CA ALA A 220 3.37 3.19 18.48
C ALA A 220 4.16 3.02 17.17
N ALA A 221 3.47 3.01 16.02
CA ALA A 221 4.10 2.95 14.71
C ALA A 221 5.06 4.14 14.48
N GLN A 222 4.64 5.35 14.84
CA GLN A 222 5.48 6.56 14.75
C GLN A 222 6.71 6.48 15.64
N LYS A 223 6.57 6.00 16.89
CA LYS A 223 7.70 5.83 17.81
C LYS A 223 8.74 4.87 17.23
N HIS A 224 8.31 3.71 16.73
CA HIS A 224 9.21 2.77 16.07
C HIS A 224 9.85 3.34 14.81
N SER A 225 9.06 4.03 13.97
CA SER A 225 9.58 4.69 12.77
C SER A 225 10.67 5.70 13.12
N LYS A 226 10.44 6.56 14.12
CA LYS A 226 11.43 7.55 14.55
C LYS A 226 12.75 6.86 14.92
N VAL A 227 12.73 5.90 15.83
CA VAL A 227 13.96 5.18 16.24
C VAL A 227 14.63 4.50 15.05
N GLY A 228 13.87 3.77 14.24
CA GLY A 228 14.40 3.04 13.09
C GLY A 228 15.01 3.94 12.01
N VAL A 229 14.41 5.10 11.74
CA VAL A 229 14.93 6.10 10.79
C VAL A 229 16.25 6.70 11.29
N HIS A 230 16.37 7.01 12.58
CA HIS A 230 17.64 7.51 13.13
C HIS A 230 18.75 6.48 12.95
N MET A 231 18.48 5.22 13.31
CA MET A 231 19.46 4.12 13.12
C MET A 231 19.82 3.90 11.65
N LEU A 232 18.85 4.07 10.73
CA LEU A 232 19.09 3.97 9.30
C LEU A 232 20.00 5.09 8.79
N ILE A 233 19.74 6.34 9.18
CA ILE A 233 20.58 7.49 8.83
C ILE A 233 22.00 7.27 9.35
N ASP A 234 22.15 6.90 10.62
CA ASP A 234 23.46 6.63 11.23
C ASP A 234 24.20 5.52 10.48
N SER A 235 23.49 4.45 10.10
CA SER A 235 24.09 3.31 9.39
C SER A 235 24.46 3.64 7.94
N MET A 236 23.66 4.45 7.24
CA MET A 236 23.95 4.90 5.87
C MET A 236 25.12 5.90 5.80
N ASN A 237 25.39 6.62 6.89
CA ASN A 237 26.46 7.61 7.01
C ASN A 237 27.70 7.08 7.75
N SER A 238 27.63 5.87 8.29
CA SER A 238 28.75 5.25 9.00
C SER A 238 29.96 5.01 8.09
N THR A 239 31.15 5.12 8.64
CA THR A 239 32.40 4.76 7.96
C THR A 239 32.69 3.25 8.00
N ALA A 240 31.94 2.49 8.82
CA ALA A 240 32.04 1.03 8.85
C ALA A 240 31.33 0.41 7.64
N GLU A 241 31.79 -0.76 7.17
CA GLU A 241 31.14 -1.48 6.07
C GLU A 241 29.72 -1.91 6.49
N PRO A 242 28.65 -1.35 5.86
CA PRO A 242 27.29 -1.64 6.28
C PRO A 242 26.81 -2.98 5.72
N ASP A 243 25.95 -3.70 6.46
CA ASP A 243 25.21 -4.81 5.85
C ASP A 243 24.13 -4.24 4.91
N HIS A 244 24.40 -4.30 3.62
CA HIS A 244 23.50 -3.75 2.60
C HIS A 244 22.12 -4.41 2.59
N ILE A 245 21.99 -5.66 3.04
CA ILE A 245 20.68 -6.34 3.11
C ILE A 245 19.83 -5.68 4.20
N ASP A 246 20.42 -5.42 5.37
CA ASP A 246 19.71 -4.75 6.46
C ASP A 246 19.29 -3.32 6.08
N ILE A 247 20.17 -2.57 5.41
CA ILE A 247 19.86 -1.21 4.93
C ILE A 247 18.70 -1.23 3.93
N LEU A 248 18.75 -2.11 2.92
CA LEU A 248 17.68 -2.19 1.92
C LEU A 248 16.37 -2.72 2.52
N ALA A 249 16.43 -3.67 3.48
CA ALA A 249 15.26 -4.14 4.20
C ALA A 249 14.61 -3.01 5.02
N ALA A 250 15.42 -2.21 5.73
CA ALA A 250 14.97 -1.02 6.44
C ALA A 250 14.30 0.00 5.49
N CYS A 251 14.94 0.32 4.36
CA CYS A 251 14.39 1.20 3.34
C CYS A 251 13.05 0.70 2.77
N PHE A 252 12.94 -0.61 2.50
CA PHE A 252 11.69 -1.23 2.07
C PHE A 252 10.57 -1.02 3.09
N PHE A 253 10.81 -1.32 4.37
CA PHE A 253 9.79 -1.11 5.40
C PHE A 253 9.47 0.36 5.64
N LEU A 254 10.44 1.25 5.51
CA LEU A 254 10.19 2.69 5.57
C LEU A 254 9.24 3.15 4.45
N TYR A 255 9.41 2.66 3.22
CA TYR A 255 8.45 2.87 2.15
C TYR A 255 7.04 2.39 2.52
N LYS A 256 6.92 1.16 3.03
CA LYS A 256 5.61 0.60 3.44
C LYS A 256 4.96 1.43 4.54
N TYR A 257 5.73 1.86 5.53
CA TYR A 257 5.26 2.73 6.60
C TYR A 257 4.74 4.07 6.05
N MET A 258 5.55 4.77 5.25
CA MET A 258 5.20 6.09 4.75
C MET A 258 4.03 6.05 3.77
N ALA A 259 3.91 4.99 2.95
CA ALA A 259 2.86 4.87 1.94
C ALA A 259 1.45 4.65 2.54
N GLU A 260 1.39 4.17 3.79
CA GLU A 260 0.16 3.84 4.50
C GLU A 260 -0.30 4.95 5.46
N GLN A 261 0.49 6.02 5.62
CA GLN A 261 0.10 7.18 6.41
C GLN A 261 -1.18 7.85 5.87
N LYS A 262 -1.95 8.44 6.79
CA LYS A 262 -3.22 9.13 6.48
C LYS A 262 -3.02 10.33 5.55
N ILE A 263 -1.91 11.04 5.72
CA ILE A 263 -1.43 12.16 4.91
C ILE A 263 -0.01 11.80 4.49
N ILE A 264 0.31 11.93 3.21
CA ILE A 264 1.65 11.63 2.72
C ILE A 264 2.49 12.89 2.71
N ASN A 265 3.61 12.87 3.42
CA ASN A 265 4.65 13.87 3.23
C ASN A 265 5.40 13.59 1.92
N LEU A 266 5.05 14.32 0.85
CA LEU A 266 5.62 14.15 -0.48
C LEU A 266 7.11 14.50 -0.53
N HIS A 267 7.52 15.50 0.24
CA HIS A 267 8.92 15.88 0.34
C HIS A 267 9.73 14.74 0.95
N ALA A 268 9.32 14.23 2.11
CA ALA A 268 9.99 13.11 2.76
C ALA A 268 10.08 11.85 1.87
N MET A 269 9.01 11.53 1.13
CA MET A 269 9.03 10.42 0.16
C MET A 269 10.01 10.65 -0.99
N THR A 270 10.07 11.89 -1.49
CA THR A 270 10.99 12.29 -2.56
C THR A 270 12.44 12.17 -2.11
N GLU A 271 12.74 12.67 -0.91
CA GLU A 271 14.07 12.55 -0.34
C GLU A 271 14.46 11.08 -0.07
N LEU A 272 13.54 10.25 0.44
CA LEU A 272 13.78 8.82 0.60
C LEU A 272 14.17 8.16 -0.73
N SER A 273 13.41 8.46 -1.80
CA SER A 273 13.69 7.95 -3.16
C SER A 273 15.08 8.36 -3.64
N ARG A 274 15.48 9.62 -3.43
CA ARG A 274 16.80 10.12 -3.79
C ARG A 274 17.91 9.48 -2.96
N ALA A 275 17.75 9.44 -1.63
CA ALA A 275 18.74 8.88 -0.72
C ALA A 275 19.04 7.41 -1.00
N ILE A 276 18.00 6.62 -1.29
CA ILE A 276 18.17 5.21 -1.67
C ILE A 276 18.90 5.09 -3.01
N CYS A 277 18.53 5.91 -4.00
CA CYS A 277 19.19 5.95 -5.30
C CYS A 277 20.68 6.28 -5.17
N ASP A 278 21.01 7.31 -4.39
CA ASP A 278 22.38 7.74 -4.15
C ASP A 278 23.18 6.69 -3.37
N TYR A 279 22.57 6.03 -2.40
CA TYR A 279 23.19 4.91 -1.67
C TYR A 279 23.51 3.73 -2.60
N ILE A 280 22.56 3.34 -3.45
CA ILE A 280 22.76 2.25 -4.42
C ILE A 280 23.90 2.57 -5.39
N LYS A 281 23.97 3.82 -5.89
CA LYS A 281 25.06 4.29 -6.74
C LYS A 281 26.40 4.30 -6.02
N ARG A 282 26.44 4.84 -4.80
CA ARG A 282 27.67 4.97 -3.99
C ARG A 282 28.32 3.62 -3.70
N HIS A 283 27.51 2.59 -3.49
CA HIS A 283 27.96 1.23 -3.18
C HIS A 283 27.90 0.27 -4.38
N ASP A 284 27.61 0.77 -5.59
CA ASP A 284 27.50 -0.04 -6.82
C ASP A 284 26.60 -1.28 -6.65
N LEU A 285 25.52 -1.18 -5.86
CA LEU A 285 24.69 -2.34 -5.49
C LEU A 285 23.97 -2.97 -6.69
N ASP A 286 23.61 -2.15 -7.68
CA ASP A 286 23.06 -2.58 -8.96
C ASP A 286 24.05 -3.45 -9.75
N LYS A 287 25.32 -3.04 -9.82
CA LYS A 287 26.40 -3.83 -10.43
C LYS A 287 26.68 -5.09 -9.63
N LEU A 288 26.73 -5.01 -8.31
CA LEU A 288 26.92 -6.17 -7.46
C LEU A 288 25.80 -7.21 -7.64
N CYS A 289 24.55 -6.76 -7.81
CA CYS A 289 23.43 -7.66 -8.06
C CYS A 289 23.43 -8.26 -9.47
N ALA A 290 23.87 -7.52 -10.49
CA ALA A 290 23.88 -7.97 -11.88
C ALA A 290 25.07 -8.87 -12.27
N ARG A 291 26.17 -8.88 -11.49
CA ARG A 291 27.37 -9.66 -11.83
C ARG A 291 27.06 -11.16 -12.00
N SER A 292 27.23 -11.65 -13.23
CA SER A 292 27.21 -13.08 -13.55
C SER A 292 28.51 -13.75 -13.11
N LEU A 293 28.41 -14.89 -12.42
CA LEU A 293 29.56 -15.69 -11.99
C LEU A 293 30.46 -16.13 -13.16
N ALA A 294 29.92 -16.20 -14.38
CA ALA A 294 30.68 -16.57 -15.57
C ALA A 294 31.80 -15.56 -15.91
N SER A 295 31.65 -14.29 -15.53
CA SER A 295 32.72 -13.29 -15.72
C SER A 295 33.82 -13.40 -14.66
N SER A 296 33.58 -14.12 -13.56
CA SER A 296 34.51 -14.27 -12.44
C SER A 296 35.50 -15.44 -12.63
N ILE A 297 35.26 -16.33 -13.60
CA ILE A 297 36.13 -17.49 -13.88
C ILE A 297 37.42 -17.06 -14.61
N SER A 298 37.45 -15.86 -15.20
CA SER A 298 38.59 -15.33 -15.96
C SER A 298 39.60 -14.55 -15.12
N SER A 299 39.33 -14.26 -13.84
CA SER A 299 40.26 -13.54 -12.97
C SER A 299 40.60 -14.38 -11.75
N ILE A 300 41.86 -14.75 -11.61
CA ILE A 300 42.45 -15.29 -10.37
C ILE A 300 42.61 -14.11 -9.38
N GLU A 301 41.50 -13.44 -9.07
CA GLU A 301 41.42 -12.49 -7.98
C GLU A 301 40.36 -13.03 -7.03
N VAL A 302 40.86 -13.66 -5.96
CA VAL A 302 40.12 -14.05 -4.77
C VAL A 302 39.78 -12.76 -4.01
N THR A 303 38.98 -11.88 -4.62
CA THR A 303 38.45 -10.67 -4.01
C THR A 303 36.99 -10.95 -3.71
N ALA A 304 36.72 -11.38 -2.47
CA ALA A 304 35.42 -11.48 -1.80
C ALA A 304 34.19 -11.50 -2.74
N CYS A 305 33.99 -12.61 -3.46
CA CYS A 305 32.72 -12.84 -4.14
C CYS A 305 31.62 -12.90 -3.07
N LEU A 306 30.64 -12.00 -3.13
CA LEU A 306 29.47 -12.05 -2.27
C LEU A 306 28.83 -13.45 -2.41
N ARG A 307 28.52 -14.11 -1.29
CA ARG A 307 27.86 -15.43 -1.37
C ARG A 307 26.56 -15.29 -2.19
N ARG A 308 26.29 -16.27 -3.06
CA ARG A 308 25.17 -16.24 -4.02
C ARG A 308 23.83 -15.89 -3.35
N ASP A 309 23.56 -16.46 -2.18
CA ASP A 309 22.36 -16.20 -1.38
C ASP A 309 22.21 -14.72 -0.99
N LYS A 310 23.31 -14.06 -0.62
CA LYS A 310 23.31 -12.62 -0.32
C LYS A 310 23.06 -11.77 -1.57
N GLN A 311 23.65 -12.12 -2.71
CA GLN A 311 23.43 -11.42 -3.98
C GLN A 311 21.96 -11.52 -4.42
N GLU A 312 21.38 -12.72 -4.37
CA GLU A 312 19.98 -12.95 -4.71
C GLU A 312 19.02 -12.22 -3.75
N CYS A 313 19.38 -12.14 -2.46
CA CYS A 313 18.61 -11.39 -1.46
C CYS A 313 18.63 -9.88 -1.74
N LEU A 314 19.81 -9.32 -2.02
CA LEU A 314 19.95 -7.91 -2.43
C LEU A 314 19.16 -7.64 -3.70
N ALA A 315 19.28 -8.47 -4.73
CA ALA A 315 18.53 -8.34 -5.98
C ALA A 315 17.01 -8.36 -5.73
N ARG A 316 16.53 -9.24 -4.85
CA ARG A 316 15.13 -9.29 -4.44
C ARG A 316 14.66 -8.03 -3.72
N LEU A 317 15.45 -7.51 -2.78
CA LEU A 317 15.13 -6.26 -2.09
C LEU A 317 15.13 -5.07 -3.08
N LEU A 318 16.10 -4.99 -3.99
CA LEU A 318 16.14 -3.96 -5.03
C LEU A 318 14.88 -3.97 -5.90
N VAL A 319 14.42 -5.14 -6.36
CA VAL A 319 13.18 -5.25 -7.15
C VAL A 319 11.94 -4.85 -6.35
N TRP A 320 11.89 -5.15 -5.05
CA TRP A 320 10.77 -4.75 -4.20
C TRP A 320 10.74 -3.24 -3.94
N ILE A 321 11.90 -2.64 -3.64
CA ILE A 321 12.01 -1.19 -3.47
C ILE A 321 11.73 -0.49 -4.81
N PHE A 322 12.15 -1.06 -5.95
CA PHE A 322 11.77 -0.57 -7.27
C PHE A 322 10.25 -0.46 -7.42
N TYR A 323 9.47 -1.48 -7.02
CA TYR A 323 8.00 -1.39 -7.09
C TYR A 323 7.42 -0.30 -6.19
N GLU A 324 7.94 -0.14 -4.97
CA GLU A 324 7.48 0.92 -4.06
C GLU A 324 7.83 2.31 -4.60
N ASP A 325 9.01 2.46 -5.19
CA ASP A 325 9.49 3.70 -5.80
C ASP A 325 8.69 4.06 -7.07
N VAL A 326 8.31 3.07 -7.88
CA VAL A 326 7.38 3.25 -9.01
C VAL A 326 6.02 3.74 -8.52
N ALA A 327 5.47 3.11 -7.47
CA ALA A 327 4.20 3.53 -6.87
C ALA A 327 4.29 4.95 -6.29
N ALA A 328 5.42 5.33 -5.69
CA ALA A 328 5.69 6.71 -5.26
C ALA A 328 5.76 7.69 -6.44
N GLY A 329 6.38 7.28 -7.55
CA GLY A 329 6.41 8.04 -8.80
C GLY A 329 5.02 8.33 -9.39
N VAL A 330 4.09 7.37 -9.31
CA VAL A 330 2.69 7.58 -9.73
C VAL A 330 2.02 8.72 -8.95
N ARG A 331 2.37 8.86 -7.66
CA ARG A 331 1.91 9.93 -6.77
C ARG A 331 2.67 11.25 -6.95
N GLY A 332 3.77 11.24 -7.70
CA GLY A 332 4.62 12.41 -7.92
C GLY A 332 5.70 12.62 -6.85
N SER A 333 6.03 11.61 -6.04
CA SER A 333 6.94 11.74 -4.90
C SER A 333 8.04 10.68 -4.85
N GLY A 334 8.43 10.14 -6.00
CA GLY A 334 9.44 9.09 -6.11
C GLY A 334 9.80 8.82 -7.57
N GLY A 335 10.43 7.68 -7.83
CA GLY A 335 10.87 7.25 -9.15
C GLY A 335 12.33 7.60 -9.47
N PHE A 336 13.13 8.06 -8.49
CA PHE A 336 14.55 8.33 -8.70
C PHE A 336 15.35 7.03 -8.80
N LEU A 337 15.06 6.04 -7.95
CA LEU A 337 15.66 4.72 -8.06
C LEU A 337 15.15 4.00 -9.31
N ALA A 338 13.84 4.06 -9.58
CA ALA A 338 13.25 3.39 -10.72
C ALA A 338 13.84 3.89 -12.05
N SER A 339 13.97 5.20 -12.23
CA SER A 339 14.64 5.77 -13.40
C SER A 339 16.12 5.38 -13.47
N HIS A 340 16.84 5.35 -12.34
CA HIS A 340 18.25 4.93 -12.30
C HIS A 340 18.42 3.50 -12.81
N LEU A 341 17.65 2.55 -12.27
CA LEU A 341 17.73 1.15 -12.69
C LEU A 341 17.40 0.99 -14.19
N LEU A 342 16.38 1.68 -14.68
CA LEU A 342 15.99 1.57 -16.09
C LEU A 342 16.91 2.31 -17.07
N ALA A 343 17.88 3.09 -16.59
CA ALA A 343 18.91 3.68 -17.44
C ALA A 343 19.81 2.60 -18.09
N GLU A 344 19.96 1.45 -17.43
CA GLU A 344 20.71 0.27 -17.91
C GLU A 344 19.78 -0.96 -17.99
N PRO A 345 18.96 -1.10 -19.06
CA PRO A 345 17.89 -2.10 -19.13
C PRO A 345 18.33 -3.55 -19.03
N GLU A 346 19.51 -3.89 -19.57
CA GLU A 346 20.03 -5.26 -19.53
C GLU A 346 20.54 -5.62 -18.14
N GLN A 347 21.25 -4.71 -17.48
CA GLN A 347 21.64 -4.87 -16.08
C GLN A 347 20.42 -5.09 -15.18
N THR A 348 19.39 -4.26 -15.35
CA THR A 348 18.16 -4.36 -14.54
C THR A 348 17.36 -5.63 -14.84
N ARG A 349 17.44 -6.16 -16.06
CA ARG A 349 16.92 -7.50 -16.40
C ARG A 349 17.68 -8.61 -15.64
N GLU A 350 19.00 -8.52 -15.54
CA GLU A 350 19.83 -9.48 -14.79
C GLU A 350 19.50 -9.43 -13.29
N ILE A 351 19.37 -8.24 -12.71
CA ILE A 351 18.93 -8.06 -11.31
C ILE A 351 17.57 -8.73 -11.10
N TYR A 352 16.61 -8.51 -12.01
CA TYR A 352 15.31 -9.17 -11.92
C TYR A 352 15.45 -10.70 -11.97
N GLN A 353 16.26 -11.25 -12.87
CA GLN A 353 16.48 -12.70 -12.97
C GLN A 353 17.08 -13.27 -11.69
N HIS A 354 18.14 -12.67 -11.15
CA HIS A 354 18.74 -13.07 -9.86
C HIS A 354 17.76 -12.95 -8.70
N SER A 355 16.86 -11.96 -8.74
CA SER A 355 15.85 -11.84 -7.72
C SER A 355 14.96 -13.08 -7.64
N THR A 356 14.71 -13.79 -8.74
CA THR A 356 13.72 -14.88 -8.78
C THR A 356 14.13 -16.14 -8.03
N THR A 357 15.42 -16.37 -7.82
CA THR A 357 15.96 -17.64 -7.27
C THR A 357 16.12 -17.65 -5.74
N ILE A 358 15.97 -16.50 -5.08
CA ILE A 358 16.24 -16.36 -3.64
C ILE A 358 15.48 -17.33 -2.73
N LEU A 359 14.26 -17.74 -3.07
CA LEU A 359 13.47 -18.59 -2.17
C LEU A 359 14.10 -19.97 -2.02
N GLU A 360 14.44 -20.60 -3.13
CA GLU A 360 15.12 -21.90 -3.14
C GLU A 360 16.48 -21.80 -2.42
N SER A 361 17.27 -20.77 -2.68
CA SER A 361 18.57 -20.58 -2.02
C SER A 361 18.47 -20.30 -0.52
N ALA A 362 17.50 -19.50 -0.09
CA ALA A 362 17.36 -19.09 1.32
C ALA A 362 16.82 -20.22 2.21
N TRP A 363 15.95 -21.07 1.67
CA TRP A 363 15.38 -22.20 2.40
C TRP A 363 16.17 -23.50 2.19
N GLY A 364 16.93 -23.60 1.09
CA GLY A 364 17.77 -24.77 0.79
C GLY A 364 16.98 -26.07 0.81
N GLY A 365 17.50 -27.08 1.51
CA GLY A 365 16.84 -28.38 1.64
C GLY A 365 15.51 -28.36 2.42
N GLU A 366 15.17 -27.25 3.10
CA GLU A 366 13.86 -27.09 3.73
C GLU A 366 12.79 -26.65 2.72
N TYR A 367 13.18 -26.16 1.53
CA TYR A 367 12.24 -25.67 0.52
C TYR A 367 11.49 -26.83 -0.15
N PRO A 368 10.15 -26.93 -0.02
CA PRO A 368 9.41 -28.06 -0.55
C PRO A 368 9.41 -28.11 -2.09
N GLU A 369 9.47 -29.31 -2.66
CA GLU A 369 9.43 -29.50 -4.13
C GLU A 369 8.19 -28.87 -4.79
N HIS A 370 7.03 -28.93 -4.10
CA HIS A 370 5.80 -28.31 -4.62
C HIS A 370 5.87 -26.77 -4.64
N GLU A 371 6.66 -26.15 -3.76
CA GLU A 371 6.88 -24.70 -3.77
C GLU A 371 7.83 -24.29 -4.91
N ILE A 372 8.77 -25.17 -5.31
CA ILE A 372 9.62 -24.99 -6.51
C ILE A 372 8.77 -25.04 -7.78
N LEU A 373 7.90 -26.05 -7.91
CA LEU A 373 6.98 -26.17 -9.05
C LEU A 373 6.05 -24.95 -9.16
N ASP A 374 5.53 -24.50 -8.02
CA ASP A 374 4.71 -23.29 -7.94
C ASP A 374 5.49 -22.03 -8.37
N ASP A 375 6.78 -21.90 -8.02
CA ASP A 375 7.60 -20.79 -8.50
C ASP A 375 7.74 -20.82 -10.02
N VAL A 376 8.08 -21.99 -10.60
CA VAL A 376 8.20 -22.18 -12.05
C VAL A 376 6.90 -21.82 -12.77
N GLU A 377 5.75 -22.25 -12.26
CA GLU A 377 4.44 -21.95 -12.85
C GLU A 377 4.15 -20.45 -12.84
N ASN A 378 4.58 -19.72 -11.80
CA ASN A 378 4.29 -18.30 -11.63
C ASN A 378 5.33 -17.36 -12.27
N VAL A 379 6.49 -17.84 -12.73
CA VAL A 379 7.53 -17.00 -13.37
C VAL A 379 6.94 -16.09 -14.47
N PRO A 380 6.13 -16.58 -15.43
CA PRO A 380 5.67 -15.75 -16.54
C PRO A 380 4.78 -14.58 -16.09
N ILE A 381 3.91 -14.78 -15.10
CA ILE A 381 3.01 -13.72 -14.62
C ILE A 381 3.75 -12.70 -13.74
N LEU A 382 4.74 -13.14 -12.96
CA LEU A 382 5.60 -12.25 -12.19
C LEU A 382 6.47 -11.38 -13.12
N GLN A 383 7.01 -11.98 -14.18
CA GLN A 383 7.76 -11.24 -15.20
C GLN A 383 6.86 -10.23 -15.92
N PHE A 384 5.61 -10.59 -16.21
CA PHE A 384 4.64 -9.66 -16.77
C PHE A 384 4.40 -8.45 -15.86
N LEU A 385 4.24 -8.65 -14.54
CA LEU A 385 4.10 -7.53 -13.61
C LEU A 385 5.35 -6.64 -13.60
N TYR A 386 6.54 -7.22 -13.57
CA TYR A 386 7.79 -6.47 -13.64
C TYR A 386 7.83 -5.55 -14.87
N GLU A 387 7.49 -6.09 -16.04
CA GLU A 387 7.44 -5.32 -17.30
C GLU A 387 6.32 -4.27 -17.33
N VAL A 388 5.20 -4.51 -16.64
CA VAL A 388 4.18 -3.47 -16.44
C VAL A 388 4.76 -2.31 -15.61
N MET A 389 5.51 -2.60 -14.55
CA MET A 389 6.12 -1.59 -13.68
C MET A 389 7.25 -0.80 -14.37
N THR A 390 7.99 -1.42 -15.29
CA THR A 390 8.97 -0.68 -16.11
C THR A 390 8.27 0.35 -17.00
N ILE A 391 7.13 0.00 -17.61
CA ILE A 391 6.36 0.95 -18.43
C ILE A 391 5.71 2.05 -17.56
N TYR A 392 5.25 1.74 -16.34
CA TYR A 392 4.81 2.78 -15.39
C TYR A 392 5.92 3.82 -15.14
N THR A 393 7.16 3.37 -15.00
CA THR A 393 8.32 4.25 -14.80
C THR A 393 8.51 5.18 -16.00
N GLU A 394 8.44 4.65 -17.23
CA GLU A 394 8.54 5.46 -18.44
C GLU A 394 7.41 6.50 -18.57
N VAL A 395 6.18 6.13 -18.19
CA VAL A 395 5.05 7.08 -18.13
C VAL A 395 5.32 8.16 -17.08
N ASN A 396 5.78 7.79 -15.88
CA ASN A 396 6.09 8.74 -14.81
C ASN A 396 7.19 9.72 -15.22
N GLU A 397 8.23 9.25 -15.91
CA GLU A 397 9.33 10.06 -16.40
C GLU A 397 8.89 11.04 -17.49
N ALA A 398 8.09 10.57 -18.45
CA ALA A 398 7.51 11.43 -19.47
C ALA A 398 6.60 12.52 -18.86
N CYS A 399 5.82 12.18 -17.81
CA CYS A 399 4.94 13.14 -17.13
C CYS A 399 5.68 14.10 -16.19
N ARG A 400 6.92 13.81 -15.79
CA ARG A 400 7.79 14.75 -15.04
C ARG A 400 8.54 15.68 -15.98
N SER A 401 8.87 15.19 -17.16
CA SER A 401 9.55 15.94 -18.23
C SER A 401 8.53 16.72 -19.07
N SER A 402 9.00 17.46 -20.07
CA SER A 402 8.10 18.00 -21.09
C SER A 402 7.52 16.86 -21.93
N LEU A 403 6.20 16.68 -21.92
CA LEU A 403 5.52 15.62 -22.68
C LEU A 403 5.75 15.81 -24.19
N LEU A 404 6.45 14.85 -24.82
CA LEU A 404 6.62 14.83 -26.27
C LEU A 404 5.68 13.80 -26.91
N PRO A 405 5.05 14.10 -28.06
CA PRO A 405 4.22 13.12 -28.78
C PRO A 405 4.97 11.81 -29.14
N SER A 406 6.29 11.89 -29.34
CA SER A 406 7.15 10.73 -29.57
C SER A 406 7.17 9.75 -28.39
N ASP A 407 7.11 10.24 -27.15
CA ASP A 407 7.09 9.39 -25.96
C ASP A 407 5.76 8.62 -25.84
N ALA A 408 4.64 9.27 -26.14
CA ALA A 408 3.33 8.64 -26.13
C ALA A 408 3.28 7.43 -27.10
N ASN A 409 3.83 7.61 -28.31
CA ASN A 409 3.88 6.57 -29.34
C ASN A 409 4.84 5.43 -28.98
N ARG A 410 6.04 5.76 -28.46
CA ARG A 410 7.02 4.76 -28.00
C ARG A 410 6.46 3.89 -26.88
N ILE A 411 5.82 4.51 -25.89
CA ILE A 411 5.21 3.82 -24.76
C ILE A 411 4.04 2.95 -25.23
N GLU A 412 3.19 3.44 -26.15
CA GLU A 412 2.10 2.63 -26.71
C GLU A 412 2.63 1.39 -27.44
N ALA A 413 3.70 1.53 -28.23
CA ALA A 413 4.31 0.40 -28.91
C ALA A 413 4.80 -0.67 -27.92
N LYS A 414 5.37 -0.26 -26.78
CA LYS A 414 5.78 -1.19 -25.69
C LYS A 414 4.57 -1.89 -25.06
N ILE A 415 3.49 -1.15 -24.77
CA ILE A 415 2.25 -1.71 -24.22
C ILE A 415 1.64 -2.74 -25.18
N LEU A 416 1.58 -2.44 -26.48
CA LEU A 416 1.04 -3.36 -27.49
C LEU A 416 1.91 -4.61 -27.65
N LYS A 417 3.24 -4.46 -27.66
CA LYS A 417 4.18 -5.59 -27.70
C LYS A 417 4.04 -6.49 -26.48
N LEU A 418 3.90 -5.89 -25.28
CA LEU A 418 3.66 -6.63 -24.04
C LEU A 418 2.33 -7.38 -24.09
N LYS A 419 1.26 -6.73 -24.52
CA LYS A 419 -0.07 -7.33 -24.69
C LYS A 419 0.00 -8.55 -25.59
N GLU A 420 0.64 -8.42 -26.76
CA GLU A 420 0.72 -9.48 -27.77
C GLU A 420 1.52 -10.69 -27.29
N ARG A 421 2.64 -10.46 -26.60
CA ARG A 421 3.47 -11.51 -26.01
C ARG A 421 2.79 -12.22 -24.85
N SER A 422 1.98 -11.50 -24.07
CA SER A 422 1.36 -12.00 -22.83
C SER A 422 -0.14 -12.30 -22.99
N ARG A 423 -0.61 -12.52 -24.23
CA ARG A 423 -2.02 -12.83 -24.52
C ARG A 423 -2.56 -14.02 -23.71
N PHE A 424 -1.74 -15.05 -23.52
CA PHE A 424 -2.17 -16.23 -22.76
C PHE A 424 -2.44 -15.88 -21.28
N LEU A 425 -1.61 -15.03 -20.66
CA LEU A 425 -1.81 -14.55 -19.28
C LEU A 425 -3.09 -13.73 -19.15
N ILE A 426 -3.35 -12.85 -20.13
CA ILE A 426 -4.60 -12.08 -20.18
C ILE A 426 -5.81 -13.04 -20.30
N ARG A 427 -5.70 -14.09 -21.12
CA ARG A 427 -6.75 -15.10 -21.28
C ARG A 427 -7.03 -15.87 -20.00
N LEU A 428 -6.04 -16.11 -19.13
CA LEU A 428 -6.26 -16.78 -17.83
C LEU A 428 -7.30 -16.07 -16.97
N THR A 429 -7.37 -14.74 -17.06
CA THR A 429 -8.37 -13.96 -16.31
C THR A 429 -9.80 -14.35 -16.70
N THR A 430 -10.03 -14.78 -17.94
CA THR A 430 -11.37 -15.15 -18.45
C THR A 430 -11.82 -16.54 -18.05
N ILE A 431 -10.90 -17.39 -17.58
CA ILE A 431 -11.21 -18.77 -17.17
C ILE A 431 -11.95 -18.71 -15.83
N THR A 432 -13.09 -19.39 -15.73
CA THR A 432 -13.98 -19.38 -14.55
C THR A 432 -13.86 -20.63 -13.67
N THR A 433 -12.95 -21.54 -13.99
CA THR A 433 -12.71 -22.78 -13.23
C THR A 433 -12.38 -22.52 -11.76
N GLN A 434 -12.94 -23.36 -10.88
CA GLN A 434 -12.71 -23.35 -9.44
C GLN A 434 -12.20 -24.72 -8.96
N PRO A 435 -11.33 -24.78 -7.93
CA PRO A 435 -10.65 -23.64 -7.29
C PRO A 435 -9.64 -22.97 -8.25
N ARG A 436 -9.43 -21.66 -8.11
CA ARG A 436 -8.41 -20.94 -8.90
C ARG A 436 -7.00 -21.33 -8.43
N SER A 437 -6.10 -21.61 -9.36
CA SER A 437 -4.67 -21.76 -9.04
C SER A 437 -4.05 -20.42 -8.66
N ARG A 438 -2.87 -20.45 -8.01
CA ARG A 438 -2.13 -19.23 -7.67
C ARG A 438 -1.78 -18.41 -8.93
N LEU A 439 -1.42 -19.06 -10.03
CA LEU A 439 -1.18 -18.42 -11.32
C LEU A 439 -2.42 -17.64 -11.80
N MET A 440 -3.62 -18.21 -11.67
CA MET A 440 -4.87 -17.53 -12.06
C MET A 440 -5.20 -16.35 -11.14
N ILE A 441 -4.94 -16.46 -9.84
CA ILE A 441 -5.11 -15.36 -8.87
C ILE A 441 -4.12 -14.22 -9.18
N ASN A 442 -2.85 -14.56 -9.45
CA ASN A 442 -1.84 -13.60 -9.88
C ASN A 442 -2.20 -12.96 -11.24
N ALA A 443 -2.78 -13.72 -12.16
CA ALA A 443 -3.25 -13.17 -13.43
C ALA A 443 -4.33 -12.12 -13.21
N ASP A 444 -5.34 -12.40 -12.38
CA ASP A 444 -6.38 -11.43 -12.04
C ASP A 444 -5.78 -10.13 -11.48
N TYR A 445 -4.88 -10.26 -10.49
CA TYR A 445 -4.20 -9.13 -9.88
C TYR A 445 -3.34 -8.34 -10.89
N MET A 446 -2.39 -8.99 -11.55
CA MET A 446 -1.34 -8.32 -12.33
C MET A 446 -1.84 -7.82 -13.69
N VAL A 447 -2.79 -8.52 -14.32
CA VAL A 447 -3.44 -8.04 -15.55
C VAL A 447 -4.32 -6.83 -15.28
N SER A 448 -4.92 -6.71 -14.09
CA SER A 448 -5.62 -5.48 -13.71
C SER A 448 -4.69 -4.26 -13.67
N TYR A 449 -3.42 -4.43 -13.24
CA TYR A 449 -2.40 -3.37 -13.27
C TYR A 449 -1.99 -2.98 -14.70
N PHE A 450 -1.96 -3.93 -15.63
CA PHE A 450 -1.75 -3.64 -17.05
C PHE A 450 -2.89 -2.79 -17.63
N HIS A 451 -4.15 -3.10 -17.31
CA HIS A 451 -5.27 -2.28 -17.74
C HIS A 451 -5.27 -0.90 -17.08
N ALA A 452 -4.91 -0.83 -15.80
CA ALA A 452 -4.71 0.42 -15.07
C ALA A 452 -3.61 1.28 -15.70
N LEU A 453 -2.53 0.67 -16.19
CA LEU A 453 -1.44 1.36 -16.89
C LEU A 453 -1.95 2.04 -18.17
N ARG A 454 -2.83 1.38 -18.94
CA ARG A 454 -3.41 1.99 -20.15
C ARG A 454 -4.24 3.22 -19.83
N ILE A 455 -5.06 3.16 -18.78
CA ILE A 455 -5.86 4.32 -18.32
C ILE A 455 -4.94 5.42 -17.79
N TYR A 456 -3.95 5.05 -16.99
CA TYR A 456 -2.98 5.97 -16.42
C TYR A 456 -2.17 6.70 -17.50
N LYS A 457 -1.62 5.98 -18.48
CA LYS A 457 -0.94 6.55 -19.65
C LYS A 457 -1.88 7.51 -20.39
N PHE A 458 -3.12 7.10 -20.68
CA PHE A 458 -4.09 8.00 -21.30
C PHE A 458 -4.24 9.32 -20.52
N ARG A 459 -4.49 9.25 -19.20
CA ARG A 459 -4.64 10.42 -18.32
C ARG A 459 -3.40 11.32 -18.28
N CYS A 460 -2.22 10.73 -18.41
CA CYS A 460 -0.94 11.43 -18.34
C CYS A 460 -0.62 12.20 -19.63
N PHE A 461 -1.00 11.66 -20.79
CA PHE A 461 -0.66 12.23 -22.11
C PHE A 461 -1.79 13.03 -22.75
N HIS A 462 -3.04 12.86 -22.32
CA HIS A 462 -4.20 13.58 -22.84
C HIS A 462 -4.77 14.47 -21.74
N ASN A 463 -4.19 15.66 -21.61
CA ASN A 463 -4.61 16.67 -20.64
C ASN A 463 -5.54 17.72 -21.28
N ASP A 464 -6.42 17.27 -22.15
CA ASP A 464 -7.38 18.15 -22.77
C ASP A 464 -8.60 18.14 -21.87
N GLY A 465 -9.06 19.32 -21.43
CA GLY A 465 -10.26 19.54 -20.62
C GLY A 465 -11.57 19.13 -21.31
N LEU A 466 -11.53 18.03 -22.06
CA LEU A 466 -12.58 17.29 -22.70
C LEU A 466 -13.59 16.80 -21.68
N ILE A 467 -14.77 16.50 -22.22
CA ILE A 467 -15.90 15.86 -21.54
C ILE A 467 -15.39 14.68 -20.72
N ALA A 468 -15.88 14.57 -19.48
CA ALA A 468 -15.51 13.53 -18.52
C ALA A 468 -15.82 12.08 -18.96
N THR A 469 -16.34 11.87 -20.17
CA THR A 469 -16.61 10.54 -20.72
C THR A 469 -15.31 9.85 -21.13
N ALA A 470 -15.19 8.58 -20.73
CA ALA A 470 -14.06 7.75 -21.10
C ALA A 470 -14.02 7.50 -22.62
N PRO A 471 -12.90 7.81 -23.30
CA PRO A 471 -12.79 7.62 -24.74
C PRO A 471 -12.79 6.14 -25.13
N PRO A 472 -13.18 5.80 -26.38
CA PRO A 472 -13.27 4.42 -26.85
C PRO A 472 -11.97 3.60 -26.67
N GLU A 473 -10.81 4.24 -26.69
CA GLU A 473 -9.49 3.60 -26.57
C GLU A 473 -9.30 2.87 -25.21
N ILE A 474 -9.83 3.45 -24.13
CA ILE A 474 -9.63 2.94 -22.76
C ILE A 474 -10.84 2.15 -22.24
N GLN A 475 -11.99 2.21 -22.91
CA GLN A 475 -13.20 1.46 -22.55
C GLN A 475 -12.95 -0.05 -22.36
N PRO A 476 -12.18 -0.75 -23.23
CA PRO A 476 -11.87 -2.15 -23.00
C PRO A 476 -11.07 -2.40 -21.71
N SER A 477 -10.20 -1.47 -21.32
CA SER A 477 -9.43 -1.58 -20.08
C SER A 477 -10.30 -1.34 -18.85
N LEU A 478 -11.23 -0.38 -18.90
CA LEU A 478 -12.21 -0.15 -17.84
C LEU A 478 -13.08 -1.40 -17.61
N GLY A 479 -13.66 -1.93 -18.70
CA GLY A 479 -14.46 -3.15 -18.64
C GLY A 479 -13.68 -4.34 -18.08
N ALA A 480 -12.42 -4.52 -18.50
CA ALA A 480 -11.58 -5.60 -18.00
C ALA A 480 -11.29 -5.48 -16.50
N ILE A 481 -10.95 -4.29 -15.98
CA ILE A 481 -10.71 -4.08 -14.53
C ILE A 481 -11.97 -4.45 -13.75
N LEU A 482 -13.14 -3.93 -14.15
CA LEU A 482 -14.41 -4.17 -13.46
C LEU A 482 -14.79 -5.65 -13.47
N GLN A 483 -14.70 -6.32 -14.61
CA GLN A 483 -15.04 -7.74 -14.74
C GLN A 483 -14.10 -8.63 -13.94
N ILE A 484 -12.79 -8.36 -13.97
CA ILE A 484 -11.81 -9.11 -13.18
C ILE A 484 -12.10 -8.89 -11.69
N ALA A 485 -12.21 -7.63 -11.24
CA ALA A 485 -12.44 -7.28 -9.84
C ALA A 485 -13.73 -7.92 -9.30
N GLN A 486 -14.83 -7.82 -10.04
CA GLN A 486 -16.11 -8.42 -9.65
C GLN A 486 -15.98 -9.93 -9.41
N ARG A 487 -15.28 -10.65 -10.29
CA ARG A 487 -15.06 -12.09 -10.09
C ARG A 487 -14.11 -12.40 -8.94
N SER A 488 -13.01 -11.66 -8.84
CA SER A 488 -11.99 -11.90 -7.81
C SER A 488 -12.50 -11.62 -6.40
N PHE A 489 -13.49 -10.72 -6.25
CA PHE A 489 -14.07 -10.38 -4.94
C PHE A 489 -15.18 -11.34 -4.50
N SER A 490 -15.76 -12.11 -5.41
CA SER A 490 -16.75 -13.15 -5.06
C SER A 490 -16.11 -14.42 -4.46
N ALA A 491 -14.77 -14.46 -4.32
CA ALA A 491 -14.02 -15.61 -3.84
C ALA A 491 -13.73 -15.53 -2.32
N LYS A 492 -13.40 -16.68 -1.70
CA LYS A 492 -13.06 -16.79 -0.26
C LYS A 492 -11.91 -15.88 0.22
N GLN A 493 -11.08 -15.35 -0.68
CA GLN A 493 -9.96 -14.44 -0.38
C GLN A 493 -10.28 -12.97 -0.70
N GLN A 494 -11.54 -12.58 -0.53
CA GLN A 494 -12.05 -11.26 -0.90
C GLN A 494 -11.19 -10.12 -0.37
N ASP A 495 -10.86 -10.11 0.94
CA ASP A 495 -10.17 -8.96 1.55
C ASP A 495 -8.76 -8.74 0.99
N GLN A 496 -7.97 -9.82 0.83
CA GLN A 496 -6.62 -9.72 0.25
C GLN A 496 -6.66 -9.26 -1.21
N MET A 497 -7.63 -9.77 -1.99
CA MET A 497 -7.79 -9.35 -3.37
C MET A 497 -8.25 -7.90 -3.48
N VAL A 498 -9.14 -7.45 -2.60
CA VAL A 498 -9.57 -6.05 -2.55
C VAL A 498 -8.37 -5.13 -2.29
N GLU A 499 -7.48 -5.47 -1.36
CA GLU A 499 -6.26 -4.68 -1.08
C GLU A 499 -5.32 -4.59 -2.30
N ARG A 500 -5.16 -5.70 -3.03
CA ARG A 500 -4.34 -5.72 -4.26
C ARG A 500 -4.91 -4.86 -5.38
N PHE A 501 -6.23 -4.67 -5.42
CA PHE A 501 -6.95 -3.94 -6.48
C PHE A 501 -7.13 -2.44 -6.25
N GLN A 502 -6.63 -1.90 -5.13
CA GLN A 502 -6.90 -0.50 -4.75
C GLN A 502 -6.50 0.52 -5.83
N TRP A 503 -5.32 0.36 -6.46
CA TRP A 503 -4.90 1.26 -7.55
C TRP A 503 -5.70 1.06 -8.85
N PRO A 504 -5.86 -0.17 -9.40
CA PRO A 504 -6.71 -0.40 -10.56
C PRO A 504 -8.15 0.10 -10.41
N LEU A 505 -8.76 -0.10 -9.24
CA LEU A 505 -10.10 0.40 -8.95
C LEU A 505 -10.15 1.91 -8.87
N PHE A 506 -9.17 2.54 -8.22
CA PHE A 506 -9.10 4.00 -8.12
C PHE A 506 -9.03 4.66 -9.50
N ILE A 507 -8.10 4.22 -10.36
CA ILE A 507 -7.94 4.82 -11.69
C ILE A 507 -9.15 4.53 -12.61
N ALA A 508 -9.80 3.37 -12.46
CA ALA A 508 -11.04 3.09 -13.17
C ALA A 508 -12.20 3.97 -12.66
N GLY A 509 -12.25 4.22 -11.35
CA GLY A 509 -13.30 5.01 -10.70
C GLY A 509 -13.32 6.46 -11.13
N ILE A 510 -12.16 7.10 -11.30
CA ILE A 510 -12.07 8.50 -11.74
C ILE A 510 -12.39 8.70 -13.23
N GLU A 511 -12.50 7.61 -14.00
CA GLU A 511 -12.65 7.64 -15.46
C GLU A 511 -13.98 7.02 -15.93
N THR A 512 -14.58 6.10 -15.17
CA THR A 512 -15.90 5.57 -15.51
C THR A 512 -16.98 6.65 -15.43
N SER A 513 -17.85 6.71 -16.44
CA SER A 513 -19.00 7.60 -16.47
C SER A 513 -20.25 6.99 -15.83
N ASP A 514 -20.24 5.68 -15.56
CA ASP A 514 -21.39 4.96 -15.01
C ASP A 514 -21.47 5.14 -13.49
N GLY A 515 -22.57 5.78 -13.04
CA GLY A 515 -22.82 6.02 -11.62
C GLY A 515 -22.91 4.75 -10.76
N ILE A 516 -23.40 3.64 -11.31
CA ILE A 516 -23.47 2.36 -10.60
C ILE A 516 -22.06 1.83 -10.37
N HIS A 517 -21.21 1.88 -11.39
CA HIS A 517 -19.81 1.47 -11.25
C HIS A 517 -19.02 2.39 -10.32
N LYS A 518 -19.25 3.71 -10.36
CA LYS A 518 -18.63 4.67 -9.42
C LYS A 518 -18.95 4.30 -7.97
N GLU A 519 -20.22 4.05 -7.67
CA GLU A 519 -20.66 3.70 -6.32
C GLU A 519 -20.11 2.34 -5.87
N TRP A 520 -20.16 1.34 -6.75
CA TRP A 520 -19.60 0.03 -6.47
C TRP A 520 -18.10 0.11 -6.18
N ILE A 521 -17.31 0.81 -7.01
CA ILE A 521 -15.87 1.01 -6.79
C ILE A 521 -15.63 1.67 -5.43
N ARG A 522 -16.40 2.72 -5.10
CA ARG A 522 -16.28 3.43 -3.83
C ARG A 522 -16.48 2.50 -2.63
N SER A 523 -17.43 1.57 -2.72
CA SER A 523 -17.66 0.55 -1.68
C SER A 523 -16.51 -0.46 -1.51
N LYS A 524 -15.63 -0.59 -2.52
CA LYS A 524 -14.50 -1.53 -2.52
C LYS A 524 -13.14 -0.87 -2.21
N LEU A 525 -13.03 0.45 -2.25
CA LEU A 525 -11.81 1.14 -1.82
C LEU A 525 -11.71 1.11 -0.29
N LYS A 526 -10.74 0.35 0.23
CA LYS A 526 -10.47 0.18 1.66
C LYS A 526 -9.47 1.20 2.18
N LYS A 527 -8.57 1.69 1.32
CA LYS A 527 -7.65 2.75 1.68
C LYS A 527 -8.42 4.06 1.82
N ALA A 528 -8.59 4.54 3.05
CA ALA A 528 -9.32 5.78 3.36
C ALA A 528 -8.85 6.97 2.51
N ARG A 529 -7.54 7.06 2.26
CA ARG A 529 -6.95 8.08 1.39
C ARG A 529 -7.44 8.02 -0.05
N LEU A 530 -7.44 6.83 -0.67
CA LEU A 530 -7.93 6.65 -2.04
C LEU A 530 -9.44 6.83 -2.13
N SER A 531 -10.19 6.38 -1.12
CA SER A 531 -11.65 6.55 -1.05
C SER A 531 -12.04 8.03 -0.98
N ARG A 532 -11.40 8.82 -0.08
CA ARG A 532 -11.58 10.28 -0.02
C ARG A 532 -11.17 10.97 -1.32
N ALA A 533 -10.01 10.60 -1.87
CA ALA A 533 -9.53 11.18 -3.11
C ALA A 533 -10.49 10.92 -4.28
N LEU A 534 -11.01 9.70 -4.41
CA LEU A 534 -11.98 9.36 -5.45
C LEU A 534 -13.23 10.23 -5.31
N LYS A 535 -13.80 10.33 -4.09
CA LYS A 535 -14.96 11.18 -3.81
C LYS A 535 -14.70 12.62 -4.26
N ARG A 536 -13.58 13.22 -3.83
CA ARG A 536 -13.24 14.60 -4.15
C ARG A 536 -13.02 14.84 -5.64
N ILE A 537 -12.34 13.92 -6.33
CA ILE A 537 -12.10 14.00 -7.77
C ILE A 537 -13.43 13.93 -8.53
N LEU A 538 -14.33 13.02 -8.13
CA LEU A 538 -15.65 12.90 -8.75
C LEU A 538 -16.48 14.17 -8.57
N GLU A 539 -16.50 14.76 -7.37
CA GLU A 539 -17.17 16.05 -7.14
C GLU A 539 -16.64 17.16 -8.05
N ILE A 540 -15.32 17.26 -8.21
CA ILE A 540 -14.70 18.26 -9.10
C ILE A 540 -15.11 17.99 -10.56
N GLN A 541 -15.08 16.74 -11.01
CA GLN A 541 -15.43 16.38 -12.37
C GLN A 541 -16.92 16.62 -12.67
N ASP A 542 -17.80 16.30 -11.72
CA ASP A 542 -19.24 16.48 -11.85
C ASP A 542 -19.62 17.97 -11.83
N ASN A 543 -18.96 18.79 -10.99
CA ASN A 543 -19.19 20.24 -10.91
C ASN A 543 -18.64 21.00 -12.13
N THR A 544 -17.51 20.57 -12.69
CA THR A 544 -16.87 21.28 -13.81
C THR A 544 -17.27 20.73 -15.19
N GLY A 545 -17.83 19.52 -15.24
CA GLY A 545 -18.04 18.76 -16.48
C GLY A 545 -16.74 18.32 -17.18
N ARG A 546 -15.59 18.56 -16.54
CA ARG A 546 -14.24 18.33 -17.12
C ARG A 546 -13.51 17.26 -16.33
N ARG A 547 -12.64 16.52 -17.01
CA ARG A 547 -11.73 15.55 -16.39
C ARG A 547 -10.72 16.25 -15.47
N ALA A 548 -10.47 15.70 -14.28
CA ALA A 548 -9.43 16.19 -13.38
C ALA A 548 -8.03 15.81 -13.92
N SER A 549 -7.14 16.80 -14.04
CA SER A 549 -5.77 16.59 -14.51
C SER A 549 -4.97 15.71 -13.56
N MET A 550 -3.99 14.95 -14.08
CA MET A 550 -3.14 14.10 -13.22
C MET A 550 -2.38 14.86 -12.12
N PRO A 551 -1.86 16.09 -12.36
CA PRO A 551 -1.30 16.90 -11.28
C PRO A 551 -2.29 17.17 -10.14
N LEU A 552 -3.56 17.49 -10.46
CA LEU A 552 -4.60 17.69 -9.46
C LEU A 552 -4.94 16.39 -8.73
N VAL A 553 -5.08 15.28 -9.46
CA VAL A 553 -5.31 13.95 -8.89
C VAL A 553 -4.22 13.58 -7.89
N ARG A 554 -2.94 13.82 -8.23
CA ARG A 554 -1.79 13.56 -7.35
C ARG A 554 -1.85 14.37 -6.06
N ARG A 555 -2.14 15.68 -6.12
CA ARG A 555 -2.30 16.53 -4.92
C ARG A 555 -3.39 15.98 -3.99
N ILE A 556 -4.58 15.72 -4.53
CA ILE A 556 -5.72 15.20 -3.76
C ILE A 556 -5.40 13.82 -3.15
N MET A 557 -4.73 12.93 -3.89
CA MET A 557 -4.32 11.61 -3.39
C MET A 557 -3.34 11.69 -2.20
N CYS A 558 -2.66 12.81 -2.01
CA CYS A 558 -1.66 12.98 -0.95
C CYS A 558 -2.20 13.69 0.29
N GLY A 559 -3.43 14.20 0.21
CA GLY A 559 -4.12 14.89 1.30
C GLY A 559 -4.10 16.41 1.17
N ASP A 560 -3.57 16.95 0.07
CA ASP A 560 -3.62 18.39 -0.19
C ASP A 560 -5.03 18.76 -0.69
N GLU A 561 -5.76 19.51 0.13
CA GLU A 561 -7.02 20.15 -0.26
C GLU A 561 -6.68 21.37 -1.14
N PRO A 562 -7.08 21.41 -2.42
CA PRO A 562 -6.91 22.61 -3.23
C PRO A 562 -7.75 23.74 -2.63
N ASN A 563 -7.14 24.91 -2.42
CA ASN A 563 -7.84 26.11 -1.96
C ASN A 563 -9.03 26.39 -2.89
N ALA A 564 -10.18 26.75 -2.31
CA ALA A 564 -11.44 27.02 -3.02
C ALA A 564 -11.32 28.06 -4.16
N GLY A 565 -10.22 28.83 -4.23
CA GLY A 565 -9.91 29.77 -5.31
C GLY A 565 -9.27 29.19 -6.57
N GLU A 566 -8.76 27.96 -6.57
CA GLU A 566 -8.18 27.32 -7.77
C GLU A 566 -9.24 26.82 -8.77
N HIS A 567 -10.52 26.84 -8.39
CA HIS A 567 -11.64 26.55 -9.30
C HIS A 567 -11.76 27.57 -10.47
N GLN A 568 -11.02 28.68 -10.44
CA GLN A 568 -11.10 29.77 -11.43
C GLN A 568 -9.91 29.87 -12.41
N LEU A 569 -8.88 29.02 -12.30
CA LEU A 569 -7.65 29.15 -13.12
C LEU A 569 -7.57 28.25 -14.36
N LEU A 570 -8.67 27.61 -14.77
CA LEU A 570 -8.76 27.07 -16.13
C LEU A 570 -9.20 28.22 -17.05
N PRO A 571 -8.49 28.51 -18.16
CA PRO A 571 -8.88 29.60 -19.05
C PRO A 571 -10.31 29.35 -19.54
N SER A 572 -11.19 30.29 -19.19
CA SER A 572 -12.49 30.47 -19.81
C SER A 572 -12.23 30.79 -21.27
N VAL A 573 -12.41 29.82 -22.16
CA VAL A 573 -12.64 30.16 -23.57
C VAL A 573 -14.02 30.79 -23.58
N GLU A 574 -14.07 32.12 -23.59
CA GLU A 574 -15.26 32.86 -23.96
C GLU A 574 -15.66 32.37 -25.35
N VAL A 575 -16.80 31.68 -25.42
CA VAL A 575 -17.48 31.46 -26.69
C VAL A 575 -18.03 32.81 -27.07
N ASP A 576 -17.26 33.53 -27.89
CA ASP A 576 -17.65 34.84 -28.38
C ASP A 576 -18.84 34.64 -29.33
N GLY A 577 -20.04 34.79 -28.75
CA GLY A 577 -21.32 34.73 -29.43
C GLY A 577 -21.56 36.01 -30.21
N SER A 578 -20.81 36.23 -31.29
CA SER A 578 -21.18 37.21 -32.31
C SER A 578 -22.08 36.55 -33.35
N MET A 579 -23.37 36.47 -33.03
CA MET A 579 -24.41 36.37 -34.05
C MET A 579 -24.43 37.68 -34.86
N CYS A 580 -23.90 37.65 -36.08
CA CYS A 580 -24.20 38.68 -37.07
C CYS A 580 -25.58 38.37 -37.72
N PRO A 581 -26.57 39.27 -37.65
CA PRO A 581 -27.82 39.12 -38.39
C PRO A 581 -27.58 39.42 -39.87
N GLY A 582 -28.25 38.66 -40.73
CA GLY A 582 -27.93 38.56 -42.15
C GLY A 582 -28.19 39.80 -43.01
N GLU A 583 -27.55 39.79 -44.17
CA GLU A 583 -27.98 40.52 -45.37
C GLU A 583 -28.07 39.53 -46.53
N LEU A 584 -29.30 39.30 -46.97
CA LEU A 584 -29.65 38.86 -48.32
C LEU A 584 -29.79 40.11 -49.18
N VAL A 585 -28.87 40.39 -50.12
CA VAL A 585 -29.20 41.06 -51.41
C VAL A 585 -28.14 40.72 -52.48
N GLY A 586 -28.59 40.04 -53.55
CA GLY A 586 -28.35 40.35 -54.97
C GLY A 586 -26.93 40.36 -55.55
N GLY A 587 -26.68 39.44 -56.50
CA GLY A 587 -25.56 39.46 -57.44
C GLY A 587 -25.39 38.13 -58.16
#